data_AF-X1NW46-F1
#
_entry.id   AF-X1NW46-F1
#
_cell.length_a   1.000
_cell.length_b   1.000
_cell.length_c   1.000
_cell.angle_alpha   90.00
_cell.angle_beta   90.00
_cell.angle_gamma   90.00
#
_symmetry.space_group_name_H-M   'P 1'
#
loop_
_entity.id
_entity.type
_entity.pdbx_description
1 polymer ?
#
loop_
_entity_poly.entity_id
_entity_poly.type
_entity_poly.pdbx_seq_one_letter_code
_entity_poly.pdbx_strand_id
1 'polypeptide(L)' 'MENFDINKFKKILKTKLFGKNIIYIKKIDSTNSYASILEKKIASSGKIGLSSKLNGTVILSETQSHG' A
#
# COMPACT_ATOMS: atom_id res chain seq x y z
N MET A 1 0.48 23.82 -1.66
CA MET A 1 0.33 22.38 -1.88
C MET A 1 -1.17 22.14 -2.06
N GLU A 2 -1.61 21.67 -3.22
CA GLU A 2 -3.02 21.33 -3.43
C GLU A 2 -3.40 20.15 -2.52
N ASN A 3 -4.61 20.18 -1.96
CA ASN A 3 -5.11 19.06 -1.17
C ASN A 3 -5.27 17.84 -2.07
N PHE A 4 -4.43 16.82 -1.89
CA PHE A 4 -4.53 15.58 -2.64
C PHE A 4 -5.84 14.84 -2.29
N ASP A 5 -6.76 14.74 -3.26
CA ASP A 5 -8.02 14.01 -3.07
C ASP A 5 -7.81 12.50 -3.17
N ILE A 6 -7.47 11.91 -2.02
CA ILE A 6 -7.30 10.47 -1.88
C ILE A 6 -8.56 9.68 -2.23
N ASN A 7 -9.77 10.25 -2.08
CA ASN A 7 -11.01 9.54 -2.35
C ASN A 7 -11.24 9.38 -3.85
N LYS A 8 -10.98 10.43 -4.63
CA LYS A 8 -10.97 10.35 -6.10
C LYS A 8 -9.91 9.37 -6.58
N PHE A 9 -8.70 9.44 -6.01
CA PHE A 9 -7.59 8.57 -6.42
C PHE A 9 -7.83 7.09 -6.10
N LYS A 10 -8.44 6.79 -4.93
CA LYS A 10 -8.84 5.43 -4.56
C LYS A 10 -9.82 4.79 -5.56
N LYS A 11 -10.75 5.58 -6.11
CA LYS A 11 -11.69 5.10 -7.12
C LYS A 11 -10.99 4.76 -8.44
N ILE A 12 -10.04 5.59 -8.86
CA ILE A 12 -9.30 5.40 -10.11
C ILE A 12 -8.37 4.18 -10.04
N LEU A 13 -7.69 3.98 -8.90
CA LEU A 13 -6.69 2.92 -8.75
C LEU A 13 -7.30 1.52 -8.55
N LYS A 14 -8.60 1.42 -8.29
CA LYS A 14 -9.25 0.14 -8.04
C LYS A 14 -9.48 -0.61 -9.34
N THR A 15 -8.65 -1.62 -9.60
CA THR A 15 -8.74 -2.50 -10.77
C THR A 15 -8.83 -3.97 -10.36
N LYS A 16 -8.97 -4.86 -11.36
CA LYS A 16 -8.96 -6.31 -11.13
C LYS A 16 -7.59 -6.82 -10.65
N LEU A 17 -6.49 -6.12 -11.00
CA LEU A 17 -5.12 -6.55 -10.74
C LEU A 17 -4.48 -5.83 -9.54
N PHE A 18 -4.71 -4.52 -9.39
CA PHE A 18 -4.18 -3.68 -8.32
C PHE A 18 -5.26 -2.76 -7.73
N GLY A 19 -4.97 -2.12 -6.60
CA GLY A 19 -5.92 -1.30 -5.85
C GLY A 19 -7.01 -2.10 -5.15
N LYS A 20 -6.79 -3.41 -4.95
CA LYS A 20 -7.68 -4.27 -4.14
C LYS A 20 -7.67 -3.82 -2.68
N ASN A 21 -6.51 -3.38 -2.22
CA ASN A 21 -6.31 -2.69 -0.96
C ASN A 21 -5.48 -1.42 -1.23
N ILE A 22 -5.84 -0.29 -0.64
CA ILE A 22 -5.14 0.98 -0.84
C ILE A 22 -4.78 1.54 0.51
N ILE A 23 -3.48 1.61 0.78
CA ILE A 23 -2.90 2.15 2.00
C ILE A 23 -2.37 3.54 1.68
N TYR A 24 -2.86 4.54 2.42
CA TYR A 24 -2.45 5.92 2.26
C TYR A 24 -1.76 6.41 3.52
N ILE A 25 -0.54 6.93 3.38
CA ILE A 25 0.28 7.39 4.48
C ILE A 25 0.83 8.77 4.13
N LYS A 26 0.54 9.78 4.92
CA LYS A 26 0.93 11.17 4.60
C LYS A 26 2.44 11.31 4.42
N LYS A 27 3.23 10.82 5.37
CA LYS A 27 4.69 10.87 5.34
C LYS A 27 5.26 9.51 5.73
N ILE A 28 6.22 9.03 4.97
CA ILE A 28 6.91 7.77 5.21
C ILE A 28 8.38 7.90 4.84
N ASP A 29 9.23 7.01 5.33
CA ASP A 29 10.61 6.99 4.85
C ASP A 29 10.66 6.47 3.43
N SER A 30 10.23 5.23 3.19
CA SER A 30 10.11 4.64 1.85
C SER A 30 8.87 3.76 1.75
N THR A 31 8.13 3.91 0.64
CA THR A 31 6.98 3.05 0.32
C THR A 31 7.40 1.60 0.11
N ASN A 32 8.58 1.36 -0.49
CA ASN A 32 9.13 0.03 -0.71
C ASN A 32 9.53 -0.67 0.59
N SER A 33 10.23 0.04 1.48
CA SER A 33 10.57 -0.50 2.81
C SER A 33 9.32 -0.87 3.60
N TYR A 34 8.29 -0.02 3.54
CA TYR A 34 7.01 -0.31 4.18
C TYR A 34 6.31 -1.53 3.60
N ALA A 35 6.30 -1.67 2.26
CA ALA A 35 5.76 -2.83 1.58
C ALA A 35 6.43 -4.13 2.06
N SER A 36 7.77 -4.12 2.17
CA SER A 36 8.55 -5.28 2.66
C SER A 36 8.20 -5.64 4.10
N ILE A 37 8.08 -4.64 4.99
CA ILE A 37 7.69 -4.87 6.39
C ILE A 37 6.27 -5.43 6.48
N LEU A 38 5.34 -4.88 5.70
CA LEU A 38 3.95 -5.32 5.68
C LEU A 38 3.84 -6.77 5.18
N GLU A 39 4.55 -7.12 4.13
CA GLU A 39 4.60 -8.49 3.61
C GLU A 39 5.14 -9.46 4.66
N LYS A 40 6.23 -9.11 5.36
CA LYS A 40 6.78 -9.92 6.46
C LYS A 40 5.76 -10.10 7.59
N LYS A 41 5.07 -9.03 8.00
CA LYS A 41 4.02 -9.12 9.04
C LYS A 41 2.87 -10.04 8.64
N ILE A 42 2.43 -9.97 7.38
CA ILE A 42 1.39 -10.86 6.85
C ILE A 42 1.87 -12.32 6.89
N ALA A 43 3.10 -12.58 6.44
CA ALA A 43 3.69 -13.91 6.47
C ALA A 43 3.79 -14.48 7.91
N SER A 44 4.16 -13.66 8.89
CA SER A 44 4.26 -14.05 10.30
C SER A 44 2.91 -14.30 10.98
N SER A 45 1.80 -13.79 10.44
CA SER A 45 0.47 -13.87 11.05
C SER A 45 -0.24 -15.23 10.88
N GLY A 46 0.40 -16.21 10.24
CA GLY A 46 -0.03 -17.62 10.29
C GLY A 46 -1.32 -17.96 9.53
N LYS A 47 -1.89 -17.05 8.72
CA LYS A 47 -2.95 -17.38 7.76
C LYS A 47 -2.38 -18.17 6.57
N ILE A 48 -1.90 -19.36 6.85
CA ILE A 48 -1.41 -20.35 5.89
C ILE A 48 -2.62 -20.83 5.09
N GLY A 49 -2.76 -20.37 3.85
CA GLY A 49 -3.77 -20.93 2.94
C GLY A 49 -4.17 -20.06 1.74
N LEU A 50 -4.18 -18.73 1.86
CA LEU A 50 -4.51 -17.85 0.72
C LEU A 50 -3.64 -16.60 0.72
N SER A 51 -2.72 -16.51 -0.25
CA SER A 51 -1.90 -15.33 -0.60
C SER A 51 -1.02 -14.75 0.53
N SER A 52 0.20 -15.28 0.66
CA SER A 52 1.32 -14.69 1.44
C SER A 52 1.87 -13.37 0.87
N LYS A 53 1.10 -12.66 0.02
CA LYS A 53 1.57 -11.54 -0.80
C LYS A 53 0.67 -10.34 -0.63
N LEU A 54 1.22 -9.16 -0.87
CA LEU A 54 0.49 -7.89 -0.92
C LEU A 54 -0.68 -7.88 -1.94
N ASN A 55 -0.78 -8.87 -2.85
CA ASN A 55 -1.94 -9.15 -3.72
C ASN A 55 -2.66 -7.90 -4.26
N GLY A 56 -1.97 -7.12 -5.10
CA GLY A 56 -2.53 -5.92 -5.69
C GLY A 56 -2.80 -4.79 -4.69
N THR A 57 -2.16 -4.80 -3.52
CA THR A 57 -2.14 -3.65 -2.60
C THR A 57 -1.35 -2.51 -3.23
N VAL A 58 -1.88 -1.30 -3.14
CA VAL A 58 -1.19 -0.07 -3.53
C VAL A 58 -0.87 0.73 -2.27
N ILE A 59 0.38 1.14 -2.12
CA ILE A 59 0.86 1.99 -1.02
C ILE A 59 1.16 3.36 -1.63
N LEU A 60 0.52 4.40 -1.08
CA LEU A 60 0.66 5.78 -1.51
C LEU A 60 1.21 6.62 -0.37
N SER A 61 2.09 7.56 -0.70
CA SER A 61 2.53 8.58 0.23
C SER A 61 2.63 9.96 -0.40
N GLU A 62 2.26 11.01 0.36
CA GLU A 62 2.47 12.39 -0.10
C GLU A 62 3.94 12.77 -0.03
N THR A 63 4.70 12.20 0.92
CA THR A 63 6.12 12.52 1.09
C THR A 63 6.91 11.27 1.50
N GLN A 64 8.03 11.07 0.81
CA GLN A 64 9.05 10.08 1.16
C GLN A 64 10.32 10.78 1.63
N SER A 65 10.85 10.37 2.78
CA SER A 65 12.16 10.85 3.25
C SER A 65 13.32 10.21 2.45
N HIS A 66 13.11 8.99 1.94
CA HIS A 66 14.07 8.20 1.17
C HIS A 66 13.35 7.48 0.01
N GLY A 67 13.67 7.89 -1.23
CA GLY A 67 13.09 7.37 -2.47
C GLY A 67 13.64 6.01 -2.87
#